data_AF-A0A8S9MIY5-F1
#
_entry.id   AF-A0A8S9MIY5-F1
#
_cell.length_a   1.000
_cell.length_b   1.000
_cell.length_c   1.000
_cell.angle_alpha   90.00
_cell.angle_beta   90.00
_cell.angle_gamma   90.00
#
_symmetry.space_group_name_H-M   'P 1'
#
loop_
_entity.id
_entity.type
_entity.pdbx_description
1 polymer ?
#
loop_
_entity_poly.entity_id
_entity_poly.type
_entity_poly.pdbx_seq_one_letter_code
_entity_poly.pdbx_strand_id
1 'polypeptide(L)'
;MLERDPHGNVQVAKIETEKMLIQMVETELEKRKLAGSYKGQFMGQSHFFGYEGRCGLPTNFDATYCYALGYGAGVLLNSGKTGLISSVGNLAAPVEEWTVGGTALTALMDVERRHGEFKPVIKKAMVELEGAPFKKFASLREEWALKNRYISPGPIQFTGPGSNSLSHTLLLELGAQ
;
A
#
# COMPACT_ATOMS: atom_id res chain seq x y z
N MET A 1 3.94 -27.71 -0.57
CA MET A 1 3.68 -26.50 -1.40
C MET A 1 2.61 -25.70 -0.66
N LEU A 2 2.80 -24.40 -0.42
CA LEU A 2 1.77 -23.59 0.27
C LEU A 2 0.46 -23.64 -0.52
N GLU A 3 -0.67 -23.69 0.20
CA GLU A 3 -2.00 -23.60 -0.40
C GLU A 3 -2.14 -22.28 -1.17
N ARG A 4 -2.69 -22.36 -2.37
CA ARG A 4 -3.05 -21.20 -3.19
C ARG A 4 -4.51 -20.84 -2.93
N ASP A 5 -4.84 -19.55 -3.03
CA ASP A 5 -6.23 -19.10 -2.99
C ASP A 5 -7.00 -19.49 -4.27
N PRO A 6 -8.34 -19.30 -4.35
CA PRO A 6 -9.13 -19.61 -5.55
C PRO A 6 -8.70 -18.90 -6.83
N HIS A 7 -7.88 -17.85 -6.73
CA HIS A 7 -7.34 -17.08 -7.86
C HIS A 7 -5.89 -17.46 -8.21
N GLY A 8 -5.32 -18.46 -7.53
CA GLY A 8 -3.97 -18.97 -7.74
C GLY A 8 -2.87 -18.21 -7.00
N ASN A 9 -3.20 -17.24 -6.14
CA ASN A 9 -2.19 -16.48 -5.40
C ASN A 9 -1.58 -17.36 -4.28
N VAL A 10 -0.27 -17.23 -4.08
CA VAL A 10 0.43 -17.85 -2.95
C VAL A 10 0.08 -17.11 -1.67
N GLN A 11 -0.14 -17.83 -0.57
CA GLN A 11 -0.38 -17.25 0.75
C GLN A 11 0.90 -16.66 1.36
N VAL A 12 1.40 -15.57 0.78
CA VAL A 12 2.64 -14.90 1.20
C VAL A 12 2.59 -14.37 2.63
N ALA A 13 1.40 -14.08 3.15
CA ALA A 13 1.22 -13.67 4.55
C ALA A 13 1.58 -14.76 5.57
N LYS A 14 1.70 -16.03 5.15
CA LYS A 14 2.18 -17.13 6.00
C LYS A 14 3.70 -17.33 5.94
N ILE A 15 4.39 -16.57 5.09
CA ILE A 15 5.84 -16.65 4.95
C ILE A 15 6.47 -15.63 5.90
N GLU A 16 7.14 -16.13 6.94
CA GLU A 16 7.83 -15.34 7.96
C GLU A 16 9.16 -14.74 7.42
N THR A 17 9.03 -13.89 6.41
CA THR A 17 10.16 -13.29 5.67
C THR A 17 11.04 -12.47 6.61
N GLU A 18 10.45 -11.79 7.58
CA GLU A 18 11.14 -11.01 8.60
C GLU A 18 12.05 -11.88 9.49
N LYS A 19 11.59 -13.07 9.89
CA LYS A 19 12.41 -14.00 10.68
C LYS A 19 13.55 -14.58 9.86
N MET A 20 13.29 -14.90 8.59
CA MET A 20 14.34 -15.33 7.66
C MET A 20 15.44 -14.26 7.53
N LEU A 21 15.06 -12.99 7.36
CA LEU A 21 16.03 -11.88 7.28
C LEU A 21 16.82 -11.70 8.58
N ILE A 22 16.16 -11.79 9.74
CA ILE A 22 16.83 -11.75 11.05
C ILE A 22 17.89 -12.85 11.17
N GLN A 23 17.55 -14.09 10.84
CA GLN A 23 18.48 -15.23 10.90
C GLN A 23 19.67 -15.06 9.94
N MET A 24 19.44 -14.52 8.74
CA MET A 24 20.51 -14.24 7.78
C MET A 24 21.48 -13.17 8.32
N VAL A 25 20.96 -12.12 8.96
CA VAL A 25 21.78 -11.07 9.59
C VAL A 25 22.55 -11.62 10.79
N GLU A 26 21.91 -12.42 11.66
CA GLU A 26 22.56 -13.08 12.79
C GLU A 26 23.76 -13.92 12.33
N THR A 27 23.53 -14.79 11.34
CA THR A 27 24.57 -15.65 10.76
C THR A 27 25.75 -14.84 10.21
N GLU A 28 25.48 -13.73 9.53
CA GLU A 28 26.53 -12.86 8.99
C GLU A 28 27.29 -12.11 10.10
N LEU A 29 26.59 -11.60 11.11
CA LEU A 29 27.22 -10.89 12.23
C LEU A 29 28.04 -11.82 13.13
N GLU A 30 27.65 -13.09 13.27
CA GLU A 30 28.45 -14.11 13.95
C GLU A 30 29.77 -14.36 13.23
N LYS A 31 29.76 -14.50 11.90
CA LYS A 31 30.99 -14.61 11.09
C LYS A 31 31.90 -13.41 11.30
N ARG A 32 31.34 -12.19 11.27
CA ARG A 32 32.09 -10.96 11.50
C ARG A 32 32.66 -10.85 12.91
N LYS A 33 31.94 -11.38 13.90
CA LYS A 33 32.40 -11.46 15.29
C LYS A 33 33.57 -12.43 15.44
N LEU A 34 33.51 -13.60 14.81
CA LEU A 34 34.63 -14.56 14.75
C LEU A 34 35.88 -13.97 14.06
N ALA A 35 35.68 -13.17 13.01
CA ALA A 35 36.75 -12.43 12.34
C ALA A 35 37.24 -11.18 13.11
N GLY A 36 36.65 -10.84 14.26
CA GLY A 36 37.01 -9.67 15.06
C GLY A 36 36.57 -8.31 14.48
N SER A 37 35.81 -8.30 13.38
CA SER A 37 35.35 -7.10 12.67
C SER A 37 34.03 -6.53 13.20
N TYR A 38 33.30 -7.29 14.03
CA TYR A 38 32.07 -6.86 14.68
C TYR A 38 32.16 -7.10 16.20
N LYS A 39 31.98 -6.05 16.99
CA LYS A 39 32.04 -6.08 18.46
C LYS A 39 30.68 -5.85 19.13
N GLY A 40 29.65 -5.59 18.34
CA GLY A 40 28.31 -5.29 18.83
C GLY A 40 27.52 -6.53 19.25
N GLN A 41 26.33 -6.27 19.78
CA GLN A 41 25.32 -7.28 20.05
C GLN A 41 24.10 -6.98 19.17
N PHE A 42 23.64 -7.99 18.43
CA PHE A 42 22.41 -7.91 17.65
C PHE A 42 21.33 -8.73 18.34
N MET A 43 20.14 -8.16 18.50
CA MET A 43 18.96 -8.82 19.07
C MET A 43 17.78 -8.48 18.16
N GLY A 44 17.50 -9.35 17.20
CA GLY A 44 16.39 -9.17 16.28
C GLY A 44 15.05 -9.29 16.99
N GLN A 45 14.12 -8.39 16.67
CA GLN A 45 12.72 -8.52 17.05
C GLN A 45 11.86 -8.45 15.80
N SER A 46 11.03 -9.47 15.60
CA SER A 46 10.10 -9.55 14.48
C SER A 46 8.72 -9.04 14.88
N HIS A 47 8.11 -8.23 14.01
CA HIS A 47 6.71 -7.84 14.10
C HIS A 47 6.04 -8.10 12.77
N PHE A 48 4.78 -8.53 12.80
CA PHE A 48 3.96 -8.71 11.61
C PHE A 48 2.61 -8.04 11.81
N PHE A 49 2.49 -6.82 11.29
CA PHE A 49 1.26 -6.04 11.33
C PHE A 49 0.49 -6.19 10.02
N GLY A 50 -0.77 -6.60 10.09
CA GLY A 50 -1.61 -6.83 8.92
C GLY A 50 -3.09 -6.95 9.24
N TYR A 51 -3.51 -8.02 9.91
CA TYR A 51 -4.93 -8.32 10.15
C TYR A 51 -5.63 -7.24 10.99
N GLU A 52 -4.94 -6.70 11.99
CA GLU A 52 -5.42 -5.64 12.88
C GLU A 52 -5.75 -4.33 12.14
N GLY A 53 -5.13 -4.09 10.98
CA GLY A 53 -5.38 -2.88 10.18
C GLY A 53 -6.56 -2.99 9.21
N ARG A 54 -7.12 -4.19 8.99
CA ARG A 54 -8.13 -4.42 7.93
C ARG A 54 -9.56 -4.17 8.37
N CYS A 55 -9.83 -4.20 9.67
CA CYS A 55 -11.17 -4.02 10.25
C CYS A 55 -11.20 -2.88 11.29
N GLY A 56 -10.27 -1.92 11.17
CA GLY A 56 -10.28 -0.70 11.97
C GLY A 56 -11.33 0.31 11.49
N LEU A 57 -11.52 1.38 12.27
CA LEU A 57 -12.32 2.51 11.83
C LEU A 57 -11.66 3.20 10.62
N PRO A 58 -12.39 3.49 9.54
CA PRO A 58 -11.84 4.17 8.37
C PRO A 58 -11.45 5.60 8.74
N THR A 59 -10.44 6.16 8.07
CA THR A 59 -10.14 7.60 8.17
C THR A 59 -11.31 8.46 7.66
N ASN A 60 -11.33 9.76 7.97
CA ASN A 60 -12.32 10.66 7.35
C ASN A 60 -12.24 10.62 5.82
N PHE A 61 -11.02 10.50 5.26
CA PHE A 61 -10.82 10.33 3.83
C PHE A 61 -11.49 9.05 3.31
N ASP A 62 -11.18 7.90 3.89
CA ASP A 62 -11.74 6.62 3.44
C ASP A 62 -13.26 6.56 3.62
N ALA A 63 -13.79 7.12 4.71
CA ALA A 63 -15.22 7.18 4.97
C ALA A 63 -15.95 7.98 3.87
N THR A 64 -15.46 9.18 3.55
CA THR A 64 -16.02 10.02 2.50
C THR A 64 -15.82 9.41 1.11
N TYR A 65 -14.63 8.90 0.81
CA TYR A 65 -14.30 8.28 -0.47
C TYR A 65 -15.17 7.05 -0.74
N CYS A 66 -15.32 6.15 0.24
CA CYS A 66 -16.17 4.97 0.10
C CYS A 66 -17.66 5.35 -0.05
N TYR A 67 -18.11 6.38 0.67
CA TYR A 67 -19.48 6.88 0.52
C TYR A 67 -19.72 7.42 -0.90
N ALA A 68 -18.82 8.26 -1.41
CA ALA A 68 -18.89 8.81 -2.76
C ALA A 68 -18.86 7.72 -3.84
N LEU A 69 -18.02 6.69 -3.68
CA LEU A 69 -17.99 5.54 -4.58
C LEU A 69 -19.32 4.79 -4.62
N GLY A 70 -19.92 4.51 -3.46
CA GLY A 70 -21.21 3.83 -3.36
C GLY A 70 -22.34 4.65 -3.98
N TYR A 71 -22.36 5.96 -3.69
CA TYR A 71 -23.32 6.89 -4.27
C TYR A 71 -23.18 6.96 -5.81
N GLY A 72 -21.94 7.09 -6.30
CA GLY A 72 -21.63 7.08 -7.73
C GLY A 72 -22.08 5.80 -8.43
N ALA A 73 -21.90 4.63 -7.80
CA ALA A 73 -22.37 3.36 -8.34
C ALA A 73 -23.91 3.34 -8.49
N GLY A 74 -24.65 3.88 -7.51
CA GLY A 74 -26.10 4.03 -7.57
C GLY A 74 -26.54 4.94 -8.73
N VAL A 75 -25.85 6.06 -8.94
CA VAL A 75 -26.12 6.99 -10.06
C VAL A 75 -25.85 6.34 -11.41
N LEU A 76 -24.75 5.59 -11.54
CA LEU A 76 -24.41 4.85 -12.76
C LEU A 76 -25.49 3.81 -13.10
N LEU A 77 -25.95 3.06 -12.09
CA LEU A 77 -27.03 2.08 -12.25
C LEU A 77 -28.34 2.75 -12.67
N ASN A 78 -28.74 3.84 -11.99
CA ASN A 78 -29.94 4.60 -12.31
C ASN A 78 -29.89 5.19 -13.73
N SER A 79 -28.69 5.48 -14.24
CA SER A 79 -28.44 5.97 -15.59
C SER A 79 -28.33 4.85 -16.65
N GLY A 80 -28.64 3.60 -16.28
CA GLY A 80 -28.63 2.44 -17.17
C GLY A 80 -27.23 2.01 -17.63
N LYS A 81 -26.17 2.34 -16.88
CA LYS A 81 -24.79 1.97 -17.23
C LYS A 81 -24.42 0.61 -16.64
N THR A 82 -23.55 -0.13 -17.33
CA THR A 82 -23.02 -1.43 -16.89
C THR A 82 -21.54 -1.58 -17.29
N GLY A 83 -20.82 -2.51 -16.66
CA GLY A 83 -19.40 -2.76 -16.96
C GLY A 83 -18.44 -1.64 -16.55
N LEU A 84 -18.88 -0.75 -15.64
CA LEU A 84 -18.09 0.37 -15.13
C LEU A 84 -17.71 0.14 -13.67
N ILE A 85 -16.52 0.58 -13.28
CA ILE A 85 -16.08 0.73 -11.90
C ILE A 85 -16.38 2.17 -11.48
N SER A 86 -17.11 2.36 -10.38
CA SER A 86 -17.31 3.69 -9.78
C SER A 86 -15.95 4.29 -9.44
N SER A 87 -15.73 5.55 -9.80
CA SER A 87 -14.44 6.22 -9.66
C SER A 87 -14.63 7.63 -9.13
N VAL A 88 -13.74 8.06 -8.24
CA VAL A 88 -13.67 9.43 -7.74
C VAL A 88 -12.30 10.00 -8.07
N GLY A 89 -12.27 11.22 -8.62
CA GLY A 89 -11.06 11.95 -8.98
C GLY A 89 -10.90 13.23 -8.16
N ASN A 90 -9.77 13.91 -8.35
CA ASN A 90 -9.40 15.14 -7.64
C ASN A 90 -9.25 14.94 -6.10
N LEU A 91 -8.72 13.79 -5.68
CA LEU A 91 -8.73 13.35 -4.27
C LEU A 91 -7.83 14.15 -3.32
N ALA A 92 -6.97 15.04 -3.83
CA ALA A 92 -6.21 15.99 -3.01
C ALA A 92 -6.94 17.31 -2.75
N ALA A 93 -7.98 17.62 -3.52
CA ALA A 93 -8.79 18.83 -3.34
C ALA A 93 -9.82 18.65 -2.21
N PRO A 94 -10.45 19.75 -1.75
CA PRO A 94 -11.63 19.66 -0.89
C PRO A 94 -12.70 18.72 -1.47
N VAL A 95 -13.46 18.07 -0.59
CA VAL A 95 -14.45 17.04 -0.97
C VAL A 95 -15.48 17.57 -1.96
N GLU A 96 -15.82 18.86 -1.85
CA GLU A 96 -16.77 19.55 -2.71
C GLU A 96 -16.30 19.66 -4.17
N GLU A 97 -14.98 19.52 -4.40
CA GLU A 97 -14.34 19.58 -5.72
C GLU A 97 -14.03 18.19 -6.29
N TRP A 98 -14.41 17.12 -5.59
CA TRP A 98 -14.22 15.76 -6.08
C TRP A 98 -15.14 15.48 -7.27
N THR A 99 -14.58 14.83 -8.28
CA THR A 99 -15.34 14.41 -9.46
C THR A 99 -15.75 12.95 -9.33
N VAL A 100 -17.03 12.62 -9.46
CA VAL A 100 -17.54 11.24 -9.40
C VAL A 100 -17.97 10.77 -10.78
N GLY A 101 -17.58 9.56 -11.17
CA GLY A 101 -17.88 8.99 -12.49
C GLY A 101 -17.72 7.48 -12.55
N GLY A 102 -17.61 6.94 -13.76
CA GLY A 102 -17.39 5.51 -14.00
C GLY A 102 -16.26 5.26 -15.00
N THR A 103 -15.32 4.38 -14.62
CA THR A 103 -14.23 3.93 -15.49
C THR A 103 -14.57 2.57 -16.09
N ALA A 104 -14.38 2.39 -17.40
CA ALA A 104 -14.68 1.10 -18.05
C ALA A 104 -13.77 -0.01 -17.51
N LEU A 105 -14.36 -1.10 -17.03
CA LEU A 105 -13.62 -2.24 -16.47
C LEU A 105 -12.57 -2.78 -17.46
N THR A 106 -12.95 -2.89 -18.74
CA THR A 106 -12.09 -3.40 -19.81
C THR A 106 -10.87 -2.54 -20.07
N ALA A 107 -10.89 -1.24 -19.75
CA ALA A 107 -9.74 -0.36 -19.90
C ALA A 107 -8.62 -0.68 -18.89
N LEU A 108 -8.91 -1.44 -17.84
CA LEU A 108 -7.97 -1.85 -16.81
C LEU A 108 -7.51 -3.32 -16.95
N MET A 109 -8.05 -4.03 -17.95
CA MET A 109 -7.76 -5.45 -18.14
C MET A 109 -6.53 -5.67 -19.01
N ASP A 110 -5.80 -6.74 -18.69
CA ASP A 110 -4.69 -7.31 -19.45
C ASP A 110 -4.91 -8.83 -19.57
N VAL A 111 -4.14 -9.51 -20.41
CA VAL A 111 -4.23 -10.97 -20.61
C VAL A 111 -3.05 -11.66 -19.93
N GLU A 112 -3.32 -12.40 -18.85
CA GLU A 112 -2.32 -13.19 -18.13
C GLU A 112 -2.53 -14.69 -18.34
N ARG A 113 -1.44 -15.47 -18.37
CA ARG A 113 -1.51 -16.93 -18.39
C ARG A 113 -1.55 -17.48 -16.96
N ARG A 114 -2.68 -18.08 -16.55
CA ARG A 114 -2.88 -18.71 -15.23
C ARG A 114 -3.31 -20.16 -15.39
N HIS A 115 -2.63 -21.07 -14.69
CA HIS A 115 -2.88 -22.51 -14.79
C HIS A 115 -2.84 -23.05 -16.24
N GLY A 116 -1.99 -22.46 -17.09
CA GLY A 116 -1.83 -22.87 -18.49
C GLY A 116 -2.78 -22.17 -19.47
N GLU A 117 -3.83 -21.49 -19.00
CA GLU A 117 -4.85 -20.81 -19.80
C GLU A 117 -4.67 -19.29 -19.79
N PHE A 118 -5.02 -18.61 -20.88
CA PHE A 118 -5.07 -17.15 -20.95
C PHE A 118 -6.38 -16.65 -20.35
N LYS A 119 -6.30 -15.76 -19.35
CA LYS A 119 -7.46 -15.18 -18.65
C LYS A 119 -7.35 -13.66 -18.61
N PRO A 120 -8.44 -12.93 -18.89
CA PRO A 120 -8.44 -11.49 -18.75
C PRO A 120 -8.47 -11.12 -17.25
N VAL A 121 -7.54 -10.29 -16.82
CA VAL A 121 -7.36 -9.90 -15.42
C VAL A 121 -7.02 -8.43 -15.31
N ILE A 122 -7.37 -7.79 -14.19
CA ILE A 122 -6.87 -6.44 -13.91
C ILE A 122 -5.42 -6.56 -13.47
N LYS A 123 -4.52 -5.88 -14.19
CA LYS A 123 -3.10 -5.86 -13.85
C LYS A 123 -2.89 -5.17 -12.51
N LYS A 124 -2.10 -5.78 -11.63
CA LYS A 124 -1.70 -5.16 -10.35
C LYS A 124 -0.79 -3.96 -10.65
N ALA A 125 -1.20 -2.76 -10.22
CA ALA A 125 -0.32 -1.59 -10.22
C ALA A 125 0.75 -1.78 -9.14
N MET A 126 2.02 -1.80 -9.56
CA MET A 126 3.18 -1.92 -8.67
C MET A 126 3.77 -0.54 -8.42
N VAL A 127 4.66 -0.42 -7.42
CA VAL A 127 5.39 0.84 -7.18
C VAL A 127 6.16 1.26 -8.43
N GLU A 128 5.94 2.49 -8.89
CA GLU A 128 6.70 3.10 -9.97
C GLU A 128 8.03 3.65 -9.43
N LEU A 129 9.15 3.03 -9.80
CA LEU A 129 10.48 3.42 -9.32
C LEU A 129 10.91 4.82 -9.82
N GLU A 130 10.32 5.29 -10.92
CA GLU A 130 10.53 6.64 -11.43
C GLU A 130 9.50 7.66 -10.91
N GLY A 131 8.49 7.20 -10.16
CA GLY A 131 7.44 8.03 -9.60
C GLY A 131 7.91 8.86 -8.40
N ALA A 132 7.19 9.96 -8.13
CA ALA A 132 7.50 10.89 -7.05
C ALA A 132 7.60 10.23 -5.66
N PRO A 133 6.70 9.29 -5.27
CA PRO A 133 6.80 8.61 -3.98
C PRO A 133 8.12 7.87 -3.77
N PHE A 134 8.54 7.06 -4.75
CA PHE A 134 9.78 6.28 -4.63
C PHE A 134 11.01 7.19 -4.70
N LYS A 135 11.02 8.18 -5.59
CA LYS A 135 12.12 9.16 -5.68
C LYS A 135 12.31 9.92 -4.36
N LYS A 136 11.22 10.29 -3.68
CA LYS A 136 11.29 10.92 -2.36
C LYS A 136 11.96 9.98 -1.33
N PHE A 137 11.53 8.72 -1.25
CA PHE A 137 12.18 7.72 -0.40
C PHE A 137 13.67 7.55 -0.74
N ALA A 138 13.99 7.36 -2.02
CA ALA A 138 15.37 7.16 -2.48
C ALA A 138 16.29 8.34 -2.14
N SER A 139 15.77 9.57 -2.19
CA SER A 139 16.54 10.77 -1.84
C SER A 139 16.92 10.89 -0.37
N LEU A 140 16.21 10.18 0.53
CA LEU A 140 16.37 10.30 1.98
C LEU A 140 16.92 9.04 2.66
N ARG A 141 16.78 7.86 2.02
CA ARG A 141 17.07 6.57 2.64
C ARG A 141 18.51 6.41 3.16
N GLU A 142 19.49 7.02 2.49
CA GLU A 142 20.91 6.93 2.91
C GLU A 142 21.15 7.72 4.20
N GLU A 143 20.53 8.90 4.36
CA GLU A 143 20.58 9.64 5.62
C GLU A 143 19.82 8.89 6.72
N TRP A 144 18.62 8.39 6.40
CA TRP A 144 17.77 7.67 7.36
C TRP A 144 18.40 6.35 7.84
N ALA A 145 19.22 5.70 7.01
CA ALA A 145 19.94 4.49 7.39
C ALA A 145 21.00 4.74 8.48
N LEU A 146 21.56 5.95 8.56
CA LEU A 146 22.68 6.29 9.45
C LEU A 146 22.28 7.19 10.62
N LYS A 147 21.23 8.00 10.47
CA LYS A 147 20.80 8.98 11.47
C LYS A 147 19.44 8.65 12.06
N ASN A 148 19.26 8.97 13.34
CA ASN A 148 17.98 8.88 14.03
C ASN A 148 17.01 9.97 13.55
N ARG A 149 16.25 9.67 12.49
CA ARG A 149 15.23 10.56 11.88
C ARG A 149 13.82 9.99 11.97
N TYR A 150 13.49 9.35 13.11
CA TYR A 150 12.19 8.74 13.32
C TYR A 150 11.07 9.78 13.33
N ILE A 151 9.94 9.41 12.72
CA ILE A 151 8.69 10.15 12.79
C ILE A 151 7.72 9.27 13.59
N SER A 152 7.09 9.85 14.61
CA SER A 152 6.14 9.16 15.46
C SER A 152 4.72 9.65 15.15
N PRO A 153 4.03 9.07 14.14
CA PRO A 153 2.66 9.44 13.86
C PRO A 153 1.75 9.07 15.04
N GLY A 154 0.77 9.92 15.32
CA GLY A 154 -0.25 9.64 16.32
C GLY A 154 -1.35 8.69 15.80
N PRO A 155 -2.30 8.29 16.65
CA PRO A 155 -3.49 7.57 16.23
C PRO A 155 -4.35 8.39 15.25
N ILE A 156 -5.16 7.71 14.44
CA ILE A 156 -6.17 8.36 13.60
C ILE A 156 -7.03 9.29 14.45
N GLN A 157 -7.15 10.55 14.02
CA GLN A 157 -8.04 11.53 14.62
C GLN A 157 -9.26 11.72 13.70
N PHE A 158 -10.44 11.88 14.29
CA PHE A 158 -11.68 12.15 13.54
C PHE A 158 -12.09 13.62 13.59
N THR A 159 -11.53 14.36 14.54
CA THR A 159 -11.78 15.79 14.76
C THR A 159 -10.45 16.52 15.01
N GLY A 160 -10.45 17.83 14.79
CA GLY A 160 -9.29 18.68 15.04
C GLY A 160 -8.19 18.61 13.96
N PRO A 161 -7.04 19.25 14.21
CA PRO A 161 -5.95 19.31 13.27
C PRO A 161 -5.46 17.92 12.85
N GLY A 162 -5.34 17.69 11.55
CA GLY A 162 -4.81 16.45 10.99
C GLY A 162 -5.83 15.33 10.78
N SER A 163 -7.10 15.49 11.18
CA SER A 163 -8.14 14.46 10.97
C SER A 163 -8.44 14.15 9.49
N ASN A 164 -8.13 15.11 8.61
CA ASN A 164 -8.31 14.99 7.16
C ASN A 164 -6.97 14.81 6.42
N SER A 165 -5.92 14.37 7.12
CA SER A 165 -4.61 14.15 6.49
C SER A 165 -4.69 13.04 5.44
N LEU A 166 -4.10 13.28 4.28
CA LEU A 166 -3.99 12.30 3.20
C LEU A 166 -2.68 11.50 3.32
N SER A 167 -2.61 10.37 2.62
CA SER A 167 -1.36 9.62 2.53
C SER A 167 -0.29 10.42 1.78
N HIS A 168 0.96 10.31 2.20
CA HIS A 168 2.10 10.94 1.51
C HIS A 168 2.20 10.49 0.05
N THR A 169 1.83 9.23 -0.25
CA THR A 169 1.81 8.70 -1.61
C THR A 169 0.86 9.51 -2.49
N LEU A 170 -0.40 9.68 -2.06
CA LEU A 170 -1.41 10.42 -2.83
C LEU A 170 -1.00 11.88 -3.03
N LEU A 171 -0.47 12.53 -2.00
CA LEU A 171 0.01 13.91 -2.09
C LEU A 171 1.17 14.07 -3.09
N LEU A 172 2.13 13.14 -3.08
CA LEU A 172 3.28 13.16 -3.99
C LEU A 172 2.88 12.85 -5.44
N GLU A 173 1.96 11.92 -5.65
CA GLU A 173 1.45 11.58 -6.98
C GLU A 173 0.66 12.73 -7.61
N LEU A 174 -0.09 13.48 -6.80
CA LEU A 174 -0.88 14.62 -7.26
C LEU A 174 -0.12 15.96 -7.23
N GLY A 175 1.14 15.98 -6.80
CA GLY A 175 1.95 17.20 -6.71
C GLY A 175 1.40 18.23 -5.70
N ALA A 176 0.67 17.77 -4.67
CA ALA A 176 -0.03 18.59 -3.69
C ALA A 176 0.77 18.81 -2.39
N GLN A 177 2.11 18.80 -2.48
CA GLN A 177 3.02 18.90 -1.32
C GLN A 177 3.70 20.28 -1.21
#